data_AF-A0A7J4SPR3-F1
#
_entry.id   AF-A0A7J4SPR3-F1
#
_cell.length_a   1.000
_cell.length_b   1.000
_cell.length_c   1.000
_cell.angle_alpha   90.00
_cell.angle_beta   90.00
_cell.angle_gamma   90.00
#
_symmetry.space_group_name_H-M   'P 1'
#
loop_
_entity.id
_entity.type
_entity.pdbx_description
1 polymer ?
#
loop_
_entity_poly.entity_id
_entity_poly.type
_entity_poly.pdbx_seq_one_letter_code
_entity_poly.pdbx_strand_id
1 'polypeptide(L)'
;LEGPSPWFVLLPEYNGGLPPVWINTLTWLSVQHDDFRKMFNRRRIAIGTASGGHGWKALAAMREQFAHLGSDVVGRYLRDAKGAPAKDETVEDILDRLGL
;
A
#
# COMPACT_ATOMS: atom_id res chain seq x y z
N LEU A 1 -19.05 11.51 9.41
CA LEU A 1 -17.90 10.63 9.14
C LEU A 1 -17.94 10.27 7.67
N GLU A 2 -17.50 11.13 6.75
CA GLU A 2 -17.53 10.76 5.32
C GLU A 2 -16.25 11.23 4.63
N GLY A 3 -15.24 10.37 4.74
CA GLY A 3 -14.08 10.34 3.87
C GLY A 3 -14.01 8.97 3.18
N PRO A 4 -13.23 8.81 2.11
CA PRO A 4 -13.07 7.52 1.44
C PRO A 4 -12.59 6.44 2.42
N SER A 5 -13.17 5.23 2.34
CA SER A 5 -12.79 4.10 3.22
C SER A 5 -11.27 3.85 3.20
N PRO A 6 -10.62 3.61 4.35
CA PRO A 6 -9.19 3.35 4.37
C PRO A 6 -8.84 2.08 3.58
N TRP A 7 -7.62 2.03 3.05
CA TRP A 7 -7.09 0.82 2.43
C TRP A 7 -5.90 0.27 3.20
N PHE A 8 -5.80 -1.05 3.22
CA PHE A 8 -4.58 -1.75 3.57
C PHE A 8 -4.10 -2.52 2.35
N VAL A 9 -3.03 -2.03 1.71
CA VAL A 9 -2.50 -2.58 0.46
C VAL A 9 -1.32 -3.49 0.77
N LEU A 10 -1.40 -4.73 0.30
CA LEU A 10 -0.37 -5.75 0.49
C LEU A 10 0.17 -6.18 -0.87
N LEU A 11 1.44 -5.88 -1.15
CA LEU A 11 2.10 -6.25 -2.41
C LEU A 11 3.44 -6.95 -2.14
N PRO A 12 3.73 -8.08 -2.82
CA PRO A 12 5.05 -8.68 -2.78
C PRO A 12 6.08 -7.81 -3.51
N GLU A 13 7.35 -7.93 -3.14
CA GLU A 13 8.46 -7.39 -3.93
C GLU A 13 8.86 -8.40 -5.01
N TYR A 14 8.75 -8.00 -6.27
CA TYR A 14 9.21 -8.79 -7.41
C TYR A 14 10.36 -8.08 -8.11
N ASN A 15 11.52 -8.74 -8.17
CA ASN A 15 12.73 -8.25 -8.83
C ASN A 15 13.13 -6.82 -8.40
N GLY A 16 12.89 -6.49 -7.13
CA GLY A 16 13.20 -5.17 -6.56
C GLY A 16 12.20 -4.06 -6.88
N GLY A 17 10.99 -4.40 -7.32
CA GLY A 17 9.92 -3.46 -7.57
C GLY A 17 8.53 -3.99 -7.20
N LEU A 18 7.51 -3.25 -7.65
CA LEU A 18 6.11 -3.61 -7.46
C LEU A 18 5.67 -4.72 -8.44
N PRO A 19 4.67 -5.53 -8.08
CA PRO A 19 4.23 -6.63 -8.95
C PRO A 19 3.58 -6.08 -10.23
N PRO A 20 3.84 -6.68 -11.41
CA PRO A 20 3.32 -6.18 -12.70
C PRO A 20 1.79 -6.03 -12.75
N VAL A 21 1.06 -6.91 -12.04
CA VAL A 21 -0.41 -6.83 -11.96
C VAL A 21 -0.88 -5.51 -11.36
N TRP A 22 -0.18 -5.01 -10.34
CA TRP A 22 -0.51 -3.74 -9.69
C TRP A 22 -0.26 -2.55 -10.62
N ILE A 23 0.88 -2.55 -11.31
CA ILE A 23 1.20 -1.52 -12.31
C ILE A 23 0.15 -1.53 -13.43
N ASN A 24 -0.23 -2.70 -13.92
CA ASN A 24 -1.28 -2.84 -14.93
C ASN A 24 -2.63 -2.31 -14.43
N THR A 25 -3.03 -2.62 -13.19
CA THR A 25 -4.27 -2.08 -12.59
C THR A 25 -4.25 -0.56 -12.57
N LEU A 26 -3.18 0.08 -12.09
CA LEU A 26 -3.07 1.54 -12.08
C LEU A 26 -3.12 2.14 -13.49
N THR A 27 -2.46 1.51 -14.47
CA THR A 27 -2.50 1.94 -15.87
C THR A 27 -3.91 1.90 -16.45
N TRP A 28 -4.69 0.86 -16.19
CA TRP A 28 -6.07 0.80 -16.67
C TRP A 28 -6.98 1.79 -15.95
N LEU A 29 -6.84 1.94 -14.63
CA LEU A 29 -7.61 2.94 -13.88
C LEU A 29 -7.34 4.37 -14.39
N SER A 30 -6.12 4.68 -14.82
CA SER A 30 -5.76 6.02 -15.29
C SER A 30 -6.30 6.37 -16.67
N VAL A 31 -6.69 5.39 -17.48
CA VAL A 31 -7.27 5.61 -18.83
C VAL A 31 -8.78 5.39 -18.88
N GLN A 32 -9.37 4.69 -17.91
CA GLN A 32 -10.81 4.39 -17.87
C GLN A 32 -11.64 5.47 -17.15
N HIS A 33 -11.02 6.40 -16.42
CA HIS A 33 -11.71 7.41 -15.61
C HIS A 33 -11.15 8.82 -15.84
N ASP A 34 -12.03 9.80 -16.02
CA ASP A 34 -11.66 11.20 -16.26
C ASP A 34 -10.79 11.80 -15.14
N ASP A 35 -11.05 11.42 -13.88
CA ASP A 35 -10.24 11.81 -12.73
C ASP A 35 -10.07 10.62 -11.77
N PHE A 36 -9.24 9.67 -12.20
CA PHE A 36 -8.93 8.48 -11.41
C PHE A 36 -8.25 8.82 -10.06
N ARG A 37 -7.60 9.99 -9.94
CA ARG A 37 -6.92 10.42 -8.70
C ARG A 37 -7.90 10.67 -7.56
N LYS A 38 -9.18 10.96 -7.85
CA LYS A 38 -10.24 10.99 -6.82
C LYS A 38 -10.34 9.71 -6.01
N MET A 39 -9.92 8.56 -6.55
CA MET A 39 -9.88 7.30 -5.80
C MET A 39 -8.84 7.32 -4.68
N PHE A 40 -7.77 8.11 -4.81
CA PHE A 40 -6.60 8.08 -3.94
C PHE A 40 -6.47 9.33 -3.06
N ASN A 41 -6.92 10.48 -3.56
CA ASN A 41 -6.78 11.77 -2.88
C ASN A 41 -7.34 11.72 -1.45
N ARG A 42 -6.49 12.08 -0.47
CA ARG A 42 -6.78 12.08 0.98
C ARG A 42 -7.25 10.74 1.54
N ARG A 43 -7.14 9.64 0.78
CA ARG A 43 -7.44 8.31 1.30
C ARG A 43 -6.30 7.90 2.24
N ARG A 44 -6.67 7.43 3.42
CA ARG A 44 -5.70 6.85 4.35
C ARG A 44 -5.30 5.45 3.87
N ILE A 45 -4.01 5.20 3.71
CA ILE A 45 -3.49 3.94 3.18
C ILE A 45 -2.40 3.39 4.10
N ALA A 46 -2.58 2.16 4.57
CA ALA A 46 -1.49 1.36 5.12
C ALA A 46 -0.91 0.47 4.02
N ILE A 47 0.40 0.23 4.11
CA ILE A 47 1.13 -0.58 3.12
C ILE A 47 1.83 -1.75 3.82
N GLY A 48 1.95 -2.86 3.11
CA GLY A 48 2.70 -4.00 3.60
C GLY A 48 3.19 -4.91 2.48
N THR A 49 4.10 -5.81 2.84
CA THR A 49 4.70 -6.74 1.89
C THR A 49 4.88 -8.13 2.49
N ALA A 50 4.66 -9.16 1.68
CA ALA A 50 5.05 -10.54 1.94
C ALA A 50 6.03 -10.96 0.84
N SER A 51 7.31 -11.14 1.21
CA SER A 51 8.40 -11.31 0.24
C SER A 51 9.43 -12.33 0.71
N GLY A 52 10.20 -12.90 -0.23
CA GLY A 52 11.31 -13.79 0.13
C GLY A 52 12.43 -13.07 0.89
N GLY A 53 12.67 -11.80 0.57
CA GLY A 53 13.61 -10.90 1.26
C GLY A 53 12.91 -9.82 2.07
N HIS A 54 13.60 -8.73 2.38
CA HIS A 54 13.05 -7.66 3.23
C HIS A 54 11.91 -6.84 2.59
N GLY A 55 11.79 -6.80 1.26
CA GLY A 55 10.72 -6.07 0.58
C GLY A 55 10.83 -4.54 0.64
N TRP A 56 12.02 -4.00 0.96
CA TRP A 56 12.23 -2.56 1.17
C TRP A 56 11.96 -1.72 -0.08
N LYS A 57 12.30 -2.22 -1.26
CA LYS A 57 12.12 -1.48 -2.51
C LYS A 57 10.64 -1.41 -2.86
N ALA A 58 9.88 -2.49 -2.65
CA ALA A 58 8.43 -2.48 -2.81
C ALA A 58 7.76 -1.52 -1.81
N LEU A 59 8.15 -1.54 -0.53
CA LEU A 59 7.62 -0.62 0.48
C LEU A 59 7.90 0.85 0.15
N ALA A 60 9.12 1.16 -0.28
CA ALA A 60 9.49 2.51 -0.72
C ALA A 60 8.68 2.94 -1.96
N ALA A 61 8.60 2.08 -2.98
CA ALA A 61 7.87 2.35 -4.21
C ALA A 61 6.36 2.53 -3.96
N MET A 62 5.74 1.70 -3.12
CA MET A 62 4.33 1.87 -2.72
C MET A 62 4.13 3.23 -2.03
N ARG A 63 4.99 3.58 -1.07
CA ARG A 63 4.89 4.85 -0.35
C ARG A 63 4.97 6.03 -1.30
N GLU A 64 5.97 6.03 -2.18
CA GLU A 64 6.15 7.08 -3.18
C GLU A 64 4.95 7.18 -4.12
N GLN A 65 4.47 6.04 -4.63
CA GLN A 65 3.37 6.00 -5.58
C GLN A 65 2.04 6.48 -4.96
N PHE A 66 1.69 6.01 -3.77
CA PHE A 66 0.46 6.45 -3.09
C PHE A 66 0.55 7.91 -2.64
N ALA A 67 1.71 8.36 -2.15
CA ALA A 67 1.91 9.78 -1.84
C ALA A 67 1.78 10.65 -3.09
N HIS A 68 2.36 10.21 -4.21
CA HIS A 68 2.20 10.89 -5.50
C HIS A 68 0.72 10.97 -5.89
N LEU A 69 -0.03 9.87 -5.78
CA LEU A 69 -1.47 9.82 -6.05
C LEU A 69 -2.34 10.62 -5.07
N GLY A 70 -1.75 11.21 -4.03
CA GLY A 70 -2.42 12.12 -3.09
C GLY A 70 -2.97 11.45 -1.84
N SER A 71 -2.58 10.20 -1.55
CA SER A 71 -3.01 9.46 -0.37
C SER A 71 -2.21 9.79 0.89
N ASP A 72 -2.85 9.65 2.04
CA ASP A 72 -2.23 9.78 3.36
C ASP A 72 -1.67 8.42 3.80
N VAL A 73 -0.39 8.18 3.50
CA VAL A 73 0.25 6.87 3.77
C VAL A 73 0.69 6.76 5.22
N VAL A 74 0.15 5.77 5.94
CA VAL A 74 0.52 5.44 7.32
C VAL A 74 2.04 5.22 7.43
N GLY A 75 2.67 5.79 8.46
CA GLY A 75 4.12 5.67 8.68
C GLY A 75 4.57 4.24 8.96
N ARG A 76 3.76 3.49 9.73
CA ARG A 76 3.95 2.06 9.99
C ARG A 76 3.62 1.25 8.74
N TYR A 77 4.41 0.20 8.50
CA TYR A 77 4.19 -0.78 7.44
C TYR A 77 4.20 -2.20 8.01
N LEU A 78 3.54 -3.12 7.32
CA LEU A 78 3.60 -4.55 7.64
C LEU A 78 4.64 -5.25 6.77
N ARG A 79 5.41 -6.16 7.37
CA ARG A 79 6.39 -6.96 6.64
C ARG A 79 6.28 -8.40 7.08
N ASP A 80 6.16 -9.28 6.10
CA ASP A 80 6.27 -10.72 6.24
C ASP A 80 7.41 -11.21 5.35
N ALA A 81 8.32 -12.01 5.92
CA ALA A 81 9.42 -12.63 5.20
C ALA A 81 9.84 -13.95 5.84
N LYS A 82 10.61 -14.75 5.09
CA LYS A 82 11.15 -16.01 5.60
C LYS A 82 11.96 -15.79 6.89
N GLY A 83 11.57 -16.45 7.97
CA GLY A 83 12.21 -16.33 9.29
C GLY A 83 11.92 -15.02 10.02
N ALA A 84 11.06 -14.15 9.47
CA ALA A 84 10.61 -12.92 10.09
C ALA A 84 9.14 -12.67 9.72
N PRO A 85 8.20 -13.47 10.26
CA PRO A 85 6.77 -13.35 9.97
C PRO A 85 6.22 -12.02 10.47
N ALA A 86 5.10 -11.61 9.88
CA ALA A 86 4.30 -10.49 10.37
C ALA A 86 3.91 -10.70 11.85
N LYS A 87 3.88 -9.60 12.61
CA LYS A 87 3.49 -9.60 14.03
C LYS A 87 2.08 -9.04 14.20
N ASP A 88 1.26 -9.72 14.98
CA ASP A 88 -0.12 -9.32 15.27
C ASP A 88 -0.20 -7.89 15.83
N GLU A 89 0.68 -7.54 16.78
CA GLU A 89 0.79 -6.17 17.34
C GLU A 89 0.98 -5.09 16.26
N THR A 90 1.70 -5.42 15.17
CA THR A 90 1.88 -4.48 14.06
C THR A 90 0.64 -4.39 13.18
N VAL A 91 -0.10 -5.47 13.03
CA VAL A 91 -1.40 -5.46 12.33
C VAL A 91 -2.39 -4.62 13.12
N GLU A 92 -2.49 -4.83 14.43
CA GLU A 92 -3.38 -4.06 15.32
C GLU A 92 -3.08 -2.56 15.31
N ASP A 93 -1.81 -2.15 15.47
CA ASP A 93 -1.42 -0.72 15.36
C ASP A 93 -1.76 -0.12 13.99
N ILE A 94 -1.65 -0.90 12.91
CA ILE A 94 -2.04 -0.43 11.58
C ILE A 94 -3.56 -0.24 11.47
N LEU A 95 -4.35 -1.19 11.96
CA LEU A 95 -5.81 -1.12 11.93
C LEU A 95 -6.31 0.09 12.74
N ASP A 96 -5.79 0.30 13.95
CA ASP A 96 -6.10 1.47 14.77
C ASP A 96 -5.77 2.79 14.05
N ARG A 97 -4.59 2.88 13.43
CA ARG A 97 -4.22 4.05 12.61
C ARG A 97 -5.13 4.24 11.41
N LEU A 98 -5.71 3.17 10.85
CA LEU A 98 -6.71 3.27 9.79
C LEU A 98 -8.10 3.64 10.31
N GLY A 99 -8.34 3.55 11.63
CA GLY A 99 -9.65 3.71 12.25
C GLY A 99 -10.58 2.54 11.98
N LEU A 100 -10.02 1.33 11.88
CA LEU A 100 -10.70 0.05 11.64
C LEU A 100 -10.72 -0.82 12.89
#